data_AF-K1ZH03-F1
#
_entry.id   AF-K1ZH03-F1
#
_cell.length_a   1.000
_cell.length_b   1.000
_cell.length_c   1.000
_cell.angle_alpha   90.00
_cell.angle_beta   90.00
_cell.angle_gamma   90.00
#
_symmetry.space_group_name_H-M   'P 1'
#
loop_
_entity.id
_entity.type
_entity.pdbx_description
1 polymer ?
#
loop_
_entity_poly.entity_id
_entity_poly.type
_entity_poly.pdbx_seq_one_letter_code
_entity_poly.pdbx_strand_id
1 'polypeptide(L)'
;MITKIKFHHKNKIIRSLALEFDALLKKNAISKEQAASIKTDLETKIIQAVSAIRFCENLNEFFKNHQEFAKTGKEIENMINELLQKIGEECTESVVDDDPEAWEVLSQKTTDINEKNLDEFANDLPETAYPNFIQKLINA
;
A
#
# COMPACT_ATOMS: atom_id res chain seq x y z
N MET A 1 9.40 12.18 -11.44
CA MET A 1 8.09 11.99 -12.11
C MET A 1 7.63 10.59 -11.71
N ILE A 2 6.79 10.47 -10.66
CA ILE A 2 6.44 9.17 -10.08
C ILE A 2 5.44 8.49 -11.02
N THR A 3 5.94 7.51 -11.77
CA THR A 3 5.20 6.75 -12.76
C THR A 3 4.16 5.86 -12.08
N LYS A 4 3.00 5.71 -12.73
CA LYS A 4 1.78 5.03 -12.27
C LYS A 4 2.04 3.64 -11.63
N ILE A 5 2.07 3.56 -10.30
CA ILE A 5 1.84 2.31 -9.55
C ILE A 5 0.50 1.73 -10.02
N LYS A 6 0.54 0.59 -10.69
CA LYS A 6 -0.62 -0.08 -11.26
C LYS A 6 -1.34 -0.88 -10.18
N PHE A 7 -2.15 -0.21 -9.36
CA PHE A 7 -3.45 -0.64 -8.79
C PHE A 7 -3.78 -2.16 -8.61
N HIS A 8 -2.83 -3.08 -8.46
CA HIS A 8 -3.10 -4.51 -8.58
C HIS A 8 -3.94 -5.00 -7.40
N HIS A 9 -3.79 -4.32 -6.27
CA HIS A 9 -4.54 -4.55 -5.05
C HIS A 9 -5.79 -3.69 -4.90
N LYS A 10 -6.08 -2.74 -5.80
CA LYS A 10 -7.24 -1.82 -5.70
C LYS A 10 -8.54 -2.58 -5.50
N ASN A 11 -8.79 -3.58 -6.35
CA ASN A 11 -10.00 -4.38 -6.32
C ASN A 11 -10.09 -5.25 -5.07
N LYS A 12 -8.95 -5.78 -4.58
CA LYS A 12 -8.89 -6.56 -3.34
C LYS A 12 -9.20 -5.68 -2.12
N ILE A 13 -8.65 -4.47 -2.09
CA ILE A 13 -8.90 -3.48 -1.03
C ILE A 13 -10.37 -3.04 -1.05
N ILE A 14 -10.89 -2.63 -2.21
CA ILE A 14 -12.31 -2.23 -2.36
C ILE A 14 -13.24 -3.36 -1.91
N ARG A 15 -12.94 -4.61 -2.29
CA ARG A 15 -13.73 -5.76 -1.89
C ARG A 15 -13.68 -5.99 -0.37
N SER A 16 -12.52 -5.82 0.25
CA SER A 16 -12.36 -5.98 1.71
C SER A 16 -13.17 -4.93 2.47
N LEU A 17 -13.10 -3.67 2.02
CA LEU A 17 -13.91 -2.57 2.57
C LEU A 17 -15.41 -2.82 2.40
N ALA A 18 -15.85 -3.30 1.22
CA ALA A 18 -17.25 -3.60 0.98
C ALA A 18 -17.77 -4.74 1.88
N LEU A 19 -16.97 -5.79 2.09
CA LEU A 19 -17.31 -6.91 2.97
C LEU A 19 -17.44 -6.48 4.44
N GLU A 20 -16.54 -5.62 4.92
CA GLU A 20 -16.64 -5.09 6.27
C GLU A 20 -17.84 -4.15 6.42
N PHE A 21 -18.08 -3.27 5.43
CA PHE A 21 -19.26 -2.41 5.43
C PHE A 21 -20.56 -3.20 5.54
N ASP A 22 -20.70 -4.27 4.73
CA ASP A 22 -21.85 -5.16 4.79
C ASP A 22 -21.98 -5.87 6.15
N ALA A 23 -20.86 -6.25 6.76
CA ALA A 23 -20.84 -6.87 8.08
C ALA A 23 -21.28 -5.90 9.18
N LEU A 24 -20.84 -4.64 9.10
CA LEU A 24 -21.24 -3.57 10.02
C LEU A 24 -22.73 -3.27 9.91
N LEU A 25 -23.27 -3.22 8.70
CA LEU A 25 -24.70 -3.05 8.45
C LEU A 25 -25.52 -4.21 9.03
N LYS A 26 -25.14 -5.46 8.74
CA LYS A 26 -25.87 -6.66 9.22
C LYS A 26 -25.90 -6.76 10.74
N LYS A 27 -24.85 -6.28 11.42
CA LYS A 27 -24.75 -6.27 12.88
C LYS A 27 -25.42 -5.05 13.53
N ASN A 28 -25.98 -4.12 12.74
CA ASN A 28 -26.41 -2.79 13.21
C ASN A 28 -25.32 -2.09 14.05
N ALA A 29 -24.05 -2.27 13.65
CA ALA A 29 -22.89 -1.75 14.38
C ALA A 29 -22.62 -0.26 14.07
N ILE A 30 -23.32 0.30 13.08
CA ILE A 30 -23.20 1.69 12.62
C ILE A 30 -24.58 2.31 12.47
N SER A 31 -24.69 3.62 12.70
CA SER A 31 -25.93 4.37 12.48
C SER A 31 -26.25 4.53 11.00
N LYS A 32 -27.47 4.97 10.67
CA LYS A 32 -27.86 5.26 9.28
C LYS A 32 -27.05 6.41 8.68
N GLU A 33 -26.73 7.41 9.50
CA GLU A 33 -25.92 8.57 9.12
C GLU A 33 -24.47 8.14 8.85
N GLN A 34 -23.89 7.30 9.71
CA GLN A 34 -22.56 6.71 9.48
C GLN A 34 -22.56 5.87 8.20
N ALA A 35 -23.55 5.01 8.02
CA ALA A 35 -23.67 4.18 6.82
C ALA A 35 -23.74 5.01 5.53
N ALA A 36 -24.49 6.11 5.54
CA ALA A 36 -24.55 7.04 4.41
C ALA A 36 -23.18 7.69 4.14
N SER A 37 -22.50 8.16 5.18
CA SER A 37 -21.19 8.79 5.05
C SER A 37 -20.13 7.83 4.50
N ILE A 38 -20.05 6.61 5.05
CA ILE A 38 -19.12 5.57 4.61
C ILE A 38 -19.36 5.23 3.15
N LYS A 39 -20.64 5.03 2.77
CA LYS A 39 -21.01 4.72 1.39
C LYS A 39 -20.57 5.83 0.43
N THR A 40 -20.80 7.09 0.80
CA THR A 40 -20.35 8.23 -0.02
C THR A 40 -18.84 8.24 -0.20
N ASP A 41 -18.05 8.06 0.86
CA ASP A 41 -16.59 8.06 0.73
C ASP A 41 -16.09 6.86 -0.11
N LEU A 42 -16.68 5.67 0.05
CA LEU A 42 -16.35 4.51 -0.78
C LEU A 42 -16.65 4.76 -2.26
N GLU A 43 -17.84 5.24 -2.59
CA GLU A 43 -18.31 5.42 -3.98
C GLU A 43 -17.64 6.61 -4.68
N THR A 44 -17.33 7.68 -3.96
CA THR A 44 -16.88 8.95 -4.56
C THR A 44 -15.38 9.19 -4.43
N LYS A 45 -14.73 8.68 -3.38
CA LYS A 45 -13.29 8.84 -3.16
C LYS A 45 -12.51 7.58 -3.51
N ILE A 46 -12.89 6.44 -2.94
CA ILE A 46 -12.10 5.20 -3.03
C ILE A 46 -12.24 4.55 -4.41
N ILE A 47 -13.48 4.25 -4.84
CA ILE A 47 -13.73 3.56 -6.11
C ILE A 47 -13.31 4.43 -7.30
N GLN A 48 -13.59 5.74 -7.25
CA GLN A 48 -13.31 6.67 -8.34
C GLN A 48 -11.86 7.15 -8.41
N ALA A 49 -10.98 6.77 -7.48
CA ALA A 49 -9.58 7.17 -7.55
C ALA A 49 -8.90 6.66 -8.85
N VAL A 50 -8.41 7.60 -9.66
CA VAL A 50 -7.79 7.32 -10.97
C VAL A 50 -6.27 7.11 -10.91
N SER A 51 -5.63 7.45 -9.78
CA SER A 51 -4.21 7.23 -9.54
C SER A 51 -3.97 6.55 -8.19
N ALA A 52 -2.92 5.74 -8.09
CA ALA A 52 -2.58 5.03 -6.86
C ALA A 52 -2.30 5.99 -5.70
N ILE A 53 -1.57 7.08 -5.96
CA ILE A 53 -1.33 8.15 -4.97
C ILE A 53 -2.65 8.65 -4.39
N ARG A 54 -3.60 9.01 -5.27
CA ARG A 54 -4.90 9.53 -4.83
C ARG A 54 -5.72 8.48 -4.09
N PHE A 55 -5.60 7.22 -4.47
CA PHE A 55 -6.27 6.10 -3.80
C PHE A 55 -5.72 5.89 -2.39
N CYS A 56 -4.39 5.90 -2.21
CA CYS A 56 -3.77 5.78 -0.90
C CYS A 56 -4.08 6.99 -0.01
N GLU A 57 -4.02 8.21 -0.54
CA GLU A 57 -4.46 9.42 0.17
C GLU A 57 -5.91 9.29 0.65
N ASN A 58 -6.82 8.90 -0.24
CA ASN A 58 -8.23 8.74 0.07
C ASN A 58 -8.46 7.61 1.09
N LEU A 59 -7.70 6.51 1.04
CA LEU A 59 -7.76 5.42 2.03
C LEU A 59 -7.31 5.91 3.41
N ASN A 60 -6.20 6.64 3.48
CA ASN A 60 -5.70 7.20 4.73
C ASN A 60 -6.69 8.18 5.36
N GLU A 61 -7.35 9.00 4.56
CA GLU A 61 -8.43 9.88 5.02
C GLU A 61 -9.66 9.06 5.46
N PHE A 62 -10.03 8.04 4.70
CA PHE A 62 -11.13 7.14 5.02
C PHE A 62 -10.94 6.46 6.38
N PHE A 63 -9.78 5.88 6.66
CA PHE A 63 -9.52 5.23 7.95
C PHE A 63 -9.43 6.21 9.14
N LYS A 64 -9.10 7.47 8.89
CA LYS A 64 -9.15 8.52 9.93
C LYS A 64 -10.59 8.90 10.27
N ASN A 65 -11.46 8.96 9.27
CA ASN A 65 -12.85 9.39 9.43
C ASN A 65 -13.77 8.26 9.90
N HIS A 66 -13.46 7.01 9.55
CA HIS A 66 -14.30 5.83 9.80
C HIS A 66 -13.55 4.81 10.66
N GLN A 67 -13.48 5.05 11.98
CA GLN A 67 -12.69 4.24 12.91
C GLN A 67 -13.18 2.79 13.03
N GLU A 68 -14.42 2.50 12.65
CA GLU A 68 -14.97 1.16 12.54
C GLU A 68 -14.23 0.28 11.52
N PHE A 69 -13.47 0.88 10.60
CA PHE A 69 -12.57 0.18 9.66
C PHE A 69 -11.13 0.09 10.14
N ALA A 70 -10.80 0.50 11.37
CA ALA A 70 -9.41 0.55 11.85
C ALA A 70 -8.69 -0.81 11.76
N LYS A 71 -9.42 -1.92 11.92
CA LYS A 71 -8.86 -3.27 11.76
C LYS A 71 -8.49 -3.55 10.31
N THR A 72 -9.42 -3.34 9.37
CA THR A 72 -9.16 -3.52 7.94
C THR A 72 -8.10 -2.56 7.42
N GLY A 73 -8.05 -1.33 7.97
CA GLY A 73 -6.96 -0.39 7.70
C GLY A 73 -5.59 -0.97 8.04
N LYS A 74 -5.43 -1.57 9.23
CA LYS A 74 -4.20 -2.26 9.62
C LYS A 74 -3.88 -3.47 8.74
N GLU A 75 -4.89 -4.25 8.36
CA GLU A 75 -4.69 -5.42 7.48
C GLU A 75 -4.20 -4.98 6.08
N ILE A 76 -4.73 -3.87 5.56
CA ILE A 76 -4.31 -3.29 4.29
C ILE A 76 -2.89 -2.69 4.40
N GLU A 77 -2.58 -1.99 5.48
CA GLU A 77 -1.24 -1.45 5.75
C GLU A 77 -0.20 -2.59 5.81
N ASN A 78 -0.50 -3.68 6.51
CA ASN A 78 0.37 -4.86 6.55
C ASN A 78 0.56 -5.48 5.16
N MET A 79 -0.51 -5.64 4.38
CA MET A 79 -0.41 -6.15 3.01
C MET A 79 0.48 -5.28 2.11
N ILE A 80 0.42 -3.95 2.28
CA ILE A 80 1.28 -3.02 1.53
C ILE A 80 2.74 -3.19 1.97
N ASN A 81 2.99 -3.25 3.28
CA ASN A 81 4.34 -3.43 3.81
C ASN A 81 4.96 -4.75 3.36
N GLU A 82 4.23 -5.87 3.43
CA GLU A 82 4.68 -7.18 2.93
C GLU A 82 5.07 -7.13 1.44
N LEU A 83 4.30 -6.41 0.63
CA LEU A 83 4.60 -6.22 -0.78
C LEU A 83 5.87 -5.39 -1.00
N LEU A 84 6.02 -4.28 -0.27
CA LEU A 84 7.20 -3.42 -0.36
C LEU A 84 8.47 -4.16 0.09
N GLN A 85 8.39 -4.94 1.17
CA GLN A 85 9.46 -5.79 1.65
C GLN A 85 9.87 -6.80 0.57
N LYS A 86 8.91 -7.53 0.00
CA LYS A 86 9.19 -8.49 -1.08
C LYS A 86 9.85 -7.86 -2.29
N ILE A 87 9.39 -6.67 -2.71
CA ILE A 87 10.02 -5.93 -3.82
C ILE A 87 11.46 -5.54 -3.45
N GLY A 88 11.67 -5.06 -2.22
CA GLY A 88 12.99 -4.72 -1.72
C GLY A 88 13.94 -5.91 -1.64
N GLU A 89 13.47 -7.07 -1.18
CA GLU A 89 14.21 -8.33 -1.16
C GLU A 89 14.64 -8.74 -2.57
N GLU A 90 13.69 -8.82 -3.52
CA GLU A 90 13.98 -9.20 -4.91
C GLU A 90 14.98 -8.23 -5.58
N CYS A 91 14.92 -6.94 -5.24
CA CYS A 91 15.86 -5.94 -5.75
C CYS A 91 17.23 -6.03 -5.08
N THR A 92 17.28 -6.30 -3.78
CA THR A 92 18.53 -6.49 -3.06
C THR A 92 19.25 -7.73 -3.55
N GLU A 93 18.56 -8.86 -3.72
CA GLU A 93 19.14 -10.08 -4.27
C GLU A 93 19.81 -9.87 -5.63
N SER A 94 19.29 -8.97 -6.47
CA SER A 94 19.90 -8.65 -7.77
C SER A 94 21.24 -7.89 -7.69
N VAL A 95 21.62 -7.41 -6.50
CA VAL A 95 22.86 -6.65 -6.26
C VAL A 95 24.01 -7.55 -5.80
N VAL A 96 23.74 -8.76 -5.29
CA VAL A 96 24.74 -9.59 -4.60
C VAL A 96 26.00 -9.87 -5.43
N ASP A 97 25.85 -10.04 -6.74
CA ASP A 97 26.95 -10.39 -7.65
C ASP A 97 27.77 -9.15 -8.07
N ASP A 98 27.15 -7.96 -8.08
CA ASP A 98 27.74 -6.72 -8.59
C ASP A 98 28.34 -5.85 -7.47
N ASP A 99 27.72 -5.83 -6.27
CA ASP A 99 28.16 -5.06 -5.11
C ASP A 99 27.78 -5.77 -3.78
N PRO A 100 28.62 -6.71 -3.30
CA PRO A 100 28.36 -7.48 -2.08
C PRO A 100 28.27 -6.63 -0.80
N GLU A 101 28.96 -5.50 -0.73
CA GLU A 101 28.93 -4.61 0.43
C GLU A 101 27.60 -3.85 0.49
N ALA A 102 27.13 -3.32 -0.66
CA ALA A 102 25.81 -2.73 -0.76
C ALA A 102 24.70 -3.76 -0.49
N TRP A 103 24.86 -5.00 -0.97
CA TRP A 103 23.94 -6.09 -0.68
C TRP A 103 23.79 -6.36 0.82
N GLU A 104 24.88 -6.39 1.60
CA GLU A 104 24.83 -6.66 3.04
C GLU A 104 24.07 -5.57 3.80
N VAL A 105 24.30 -4.29 3.43
CA VAL A 105 23.60 -3.14 4.02
C VAL A 105 22.13 -3.14 3.64
N LEU A 106 21.80 -3.38 2.36
CA LEU A 106 20.43 -3.39 1.86
C LEU A 106 19.61 -4.54 2.45
N SER A 107 20.21 -5.72 2.61
CA SER A 107 19.55 -6.92 3.16
C SER A 107 19.10 -6.73 4.61
N GLN A 108 19.79 -5.86 5.36
CA GLN A 108 19.35 -5.50 6.72
C GLN A 108 18.15 -4.54 6.69
N LYS A 109 18.05 -3.71 5.65
CA LYS A 109 16.99 -2.70 5.50
C LYS A 109 15.71 -3.29 4.91
N THR A 110 15.78 -4.37 4.12
CA THR A 110 14.62 -4.98 3.46
C THR A 110 13.54 -5.45 4.43
N THR A 111 13.94 -5.89 5.62
CA THR A 111 13.03 -6.41 6.66
C THR A 111 12.09 -5.32 7.21
N ASP A 112 12.48 -4.05 7.14
CA ASP A 112 11.74 -2.93 7.73
C ASP A 112 11.09 -2.00 6.69
N ILE A 113 11.14 -2.35 5.40
CA ILE A 113 10.59 -1.48 4.34
C ILE A 113 9.08 -1.29 4.54
N ASN A 114 8.67 -0.03 4.51
CA ASN A 114 7.30 0.44 4.52
C ASN A 114 7.20 1.79 3.79
N GLU A 115 6.01 2.37 3.68
CA GLU A 115 5.82 3.65 2.98
C GLU A 115 6.64 4.82 3.54
N LYS A 116 7.07 4.78 4.81
CA LYS A 116 7.79 5.90 5.47
C LYS A 116 9.29 5.89 5.19
N ASN A 117 9.88 4.74 4.93
CA ASN A 117 11.31 4.58 4.68
C ASN A 117 11.61 4.05 3.27
N LEU A 118 10.59 3.94 2.42
CA LEU A 118 10.73 3.50 1.03
C LEU A 118 11.71 4.38 0.23
N ASP A 119 11.63 5.70 0.42
CA ASP A 119 12.50 6.66 -0.26
C ASP A 119 13.96 6.54 0.21
N GLU A 120 14.17 6.28 1.50
CA GLU A 120 15.50 6.04 2.06
C GLU A 120 16.11 4.77 1.44
N PHE A 121 15.36 3.67 1.44
CA PHE A 121 15.78 2.43 0.79
C PHE A 121 16.07 2.62 -0.70
N ALA A 122 15.22 3.37 -1.42
CA ALA A 122 15.41 3.64 -2.84
C ALA A 122 16.70 4.41 -3.13
N ASN A 123 17.08 5.35 -2.25
CA ASN A 123 18.33 6.12 -2.40
C ASN A 123 19.58 5.30 -2.10
N ASP A 124 19.45 4.23 -1.31
CA ASP A 124 20.56 3.31 -1.01
C ASP A 124 20.78 2.26 -2.12
N LEU A 125 19.85 2.13 -3.07
CA LEU A 125 20.00 1.20 -4.19
C LEU A 125 21.09 1.67 -5.17
N PRO A 126 21.95 0.76 -5.65
CA PRO A 126 22.85 1.04 -6.76
C PRO A 126 22.08 1.50 -8.01
N GLU A 127 22.73 2.31 -8.86
CA GLU A 127 22.13 2.80 -10.11
C GLU A 127 21.64 1.67 -11.04
N THR A 128 22.24 0.47 -10.93
CA THR A 128 21.86 -0.72 -11.70
C THR A 128 20.56 -1.37 -11.21
N ALA A 129 20.28 -1.31 -9.90
CA ALA A 129 19.11 -1.93 -9.28
C ALA A 129 17.91 -0.98 -9.15
N TYR A 130 18.17 0.33 -9.08
CA TYR A 130 17.13 1.37 -8.93
C TYR A 130 16.04 1.31 -10.02
N PRO A 131 16.36 1.18 -11.33
CA PRO A 131 15.33 1.10 -12.37
C PRO A 131 14.43 -0.13 -12.22
N ASN A 132 14.98 -1.27 -11.81
CA ASN A 132 14.24 -2.52 -11.57
C ASN A 132 13.29 -2.35 -10.37
N PHE A 133 13.76 -1.73 -9.29
CA PHE A 133 12.96 -1.40 -8.12
C PHE A 133 11.77 -0.50 -8.46
N ILE A 134 12.02 0.60 -9.16
CA ILE A 134 10.95 1.50 -9.63
C ILE A 134 9.97 0.75 -10.56
N GLN A 135 10.47 -0.11 -11.45
CA GLN A 135 9.63 -0.87 -12.36
C GLN A 135 8.73 -1.90 -11.65
N LYS A 136 9.24 -2.54 -10.58
CA LYS A 136 8.47 -3.47 -9.74
C LYS A 136 7.42 -2.72 -8.93
N LEU A 137 7.78 -1.59 -8.30
CA LEU A 137 6.81 -0.71 -7.63
C LEU A 137 5.70 -0.25 -8.58
N ILE A 138 6.03 0.06 -9.83
CA ILE A 138 5.05 0.46 -10.86
C ILE A 138 4.10 -0.69 -11.23
N ASN A 139 4.58 -1.94 -11.23
CA ASN A 139 3.81 -3.10 -11.71
C ASN A 139 3.08 -3.88 -10.62
N ALA A 140 3.38 -3.60 -9.35
CA ALA A 140 2.71 -4.16 -8.18
C ALA A 140 1.37 -3.46 -7.87
#